data_AF-A0A7X4AS09-F1
#
_entry.id   AF-A0A7X4AS09-F1
#
_cell.length_a   1.000
_cell.length_b   1.000
_cell.length_c   1.000
_cell.angle_alpha   90.00
_cell.angle_beta   90.00
_cell.angle_gamma   90.00
#
_symmetry.space_group_name_H-M   'P 1'
#
loop_
_entity.id
_entity.type
_entity.pdbx_description
1 polymer ?
#
loop_
_entity_poly.entity_id
_entity_poly.type
_entity_poly.pdbx_seq_one_letter_code
_entity_poly.pdbx_strand_id
1 'polypeptide(L)'
;MAINYDFIAYCSKTSPTHWIIGMKAVQGEVPLDIVIPDEQAPPEDPNNPEIIGVLTTEGLERESTDGFELYRYLRQLNPKKSDAFGYNEVVIRNIHSRLRALRVGEELQVQVTYTERKEPYRSFSYHIKLIGTFAASDAESPNRAGTELDTSHTPDEDTQPPEQISPDNPPEQQVYNSEQQVYNSEQQVYKTTNTLEKLIAFTQNLQQELKQTKRDLESTVDKVEQLENEWQNFREMQELIQEVLDRLTRLETMDSRIQYLEADRQRLQDLQQLLRKFFLALNQQTRTLLQEHEDQTPIE
;
A
#
# COMPACT_ATOMS: atom_id res chain seq x y z
N MET A 1 -6.26 5.81 -14.58
CA MET A 1 -7.41 5.16 -13.90
C MET A 1 -6.85 4.35 -12.74
N ALA A 2 -7.35 4.58 -11.52
CA ALA A 2 -6.97 3.80 -10.34
C ALA A 2 -7.98 2.66 -10.16
N ILE A 3 -7.48 1.44 -9.92
CA ILE A 3 -8.31 0.29 -9.57
C ILE A 3 -8.41 0.26 -8.06
N ASN A 4 -9.64 0.24 -7.55
CA ASN A 4 -9.92 0.16 -6.11
C ASN A 4 -10.84 -1.02 -5.85
N TYR A 5 -10.45 -1.90 -4.93
CA TYR A 5 -11.29 -3.00 -4.47
C TYR A 5 -11.43 -2.94 -2.95
N ASP A 6 -12.66 -3.10 -2.48
CA ASP A 6 -13.00 -3.07 -1.06
C ASP A 6 -13.57 -4.41 -0.62
N PHE A 7 -12.97 -4.99 0.42
CA PHE A 7 -13.47 -6.21 1.05
C PHE A 7 -13.35 -6.12 2.58
N ILE A 8 -14.19 -6.89 3.27
CA ILE A 8 -14.20 -7.00 4.72
C ILE A 8 -13.65 -8.37 5.09
N ALA A 9 -12.61 -8.40 5.90
CA ALA A 9 -12.13 -9.58 6.58
C ALA A 9 -12.70 -9.58 8.02
N TYR A 10 -13.24 -10.70 8.46
CA TYR A 10 -13.79 -10.83 9.81
C TYR A 10 -13.29 -12.11 10.49
N CYS A 11 -13.24 -12.05 11.81
CA CYS A 11 -12.89 -13.17 12.66
C CYS A 11 -13.87 -13.21 13.83
N SER A 12 -14.64 -14.29 13.94
CA SER A 12 -15.58 -14.51 15.03
C SER A 12 -15.12 -15.67 15.90
N LYS A 13 -15.26 -15.50 17.21
CA LYS A 13 -14.89 -16.53 18.19
C LYS A 13 -16.12 -17.33 18.56
N THR A 14 -16.33 -18.48 17.94
CA THR A 14 -17.50 -19.33 18.21
C THR A 14 -17.35 -20.16 19.46
N SER A 15 -16.12 -20.53 19.83
CA SER A 15 -15.82 -21.24 21.07
C SER A 15 -14.42 -20.88 21.60
N PRO A 16 -14.01 -21.36 22.78
CA PRO A 16 -12.66 -21.09 23.30
C PRO A 16 -11.53 -21.54 22.36
N THR A 17 -11.78 -22.54 21.52
CA THR A 17 -10.80 -23.18 20.63
C THR A 17 -11.16 -23.11 19.15
N HIS A 18 -12.37 -22.66 18.80
CA HIS A 18 -12.84 -22.56 17.41
C HIS A 18 -13.15 -21.11 17.06
N TRP A 19 -12.71 -20.74 15.87
CA TRP A 19 -12.83 -19.44 15.28
C TRP A 19 -13.40 -19.60 13.87
N ILE A 20 -14.18 -18.65 13.41
CA ILE A 20 -14.57 -18.55 12.01
C ILE A 20 -13.86 -17.33 11.45
N ILE A 21 -13.17 -17.51 10.34
CA ILE A 21 -12.51 -16.44 9.62
C ILE A 21 -13.17 -16.38 8.25
N GLY A 22 -13.61 -15.18 7.89
CA GLY A 22 -14.30 -14.99 6.64
C GLY A 22 -13.92 -13.68 5.97
N MET A 23 -14.24 -13.64 4.68
CA MET A 23 -13.94 -12.52 3.81
C MET A 23 -15.14 -12.26 2.92
N LYS A 24 -15.56 -11.01 2.74
CA LYS A 24 -16.67 -10.65 1.85
C LYS A 24 -16.36 -9.38 1.08
N ALA A 25 -16.68 -9.35 -0.21
CA ALA A 25 -16.55 -8.11 -0.99
C ALA A 25 -17.59 -7.09 -0.51
N VAL A 26 -17.19 -5.82 -0.39
CA VAL A 26 -18.13 -4.73 -0.05
C VAL A 26 -18.96 -4.36 -1.28
N GLN A 27 -18.32 -4.34 -2.46
CA GLN A 27 -18.96 -4.02 -3.73
C GLN A 27 -18.31 -4.85 -4.85
N GLY A 28 -19.16 -5.45 -5.68
CA GLY A 28 -18.72 -6.17 -6.88
C GLY A 28 -17.88 -7.41 -6.59
N GLU A 29 -17.17 -7.83 -7.63
CA GLU A 29 -16.30 -9.00 -7.65
C GLU A 29 -14.86 -8.57 -7.37
N VAL A 30 -14.24 -9.15 -6.33
CA VAL A 30 -12.85 -8.90 -5.95
C VAL A 30 -12.00 -10.12 -6.30
N PRO A 31 -10.97 -9.99 -7.16
CA PRO A 31 -10.06 -11.08 -7.48
C PRO A 31 -9.34 -11.66 -6.24
N LEU A 32 -9.23 -13.01 -6.15
CA LEU A 32 -8.61 -13.66 -4.98
C LEU A 32 -7.09 -13.47 -4.89
N ASP A 33 -6.40 -13.18 -5.98
CA ASP A 33 -4.95 -12.86 -6.00
C ASP A 33 -4.63 -11.57 -5.22
N ILE A 34 -5.58 -10.64 -5.16
CA ILE A 34 -5.49 -9.43 -4.33
C ILE A 34 -5.74 -9.75 -2.85
N VAL A 35 -6.58 -10.75 -2.60
CA VAL A 35 -6.98 -11.13 -1.26
C VAL A 35 -5.94 -12.04 -0.63
N ILE A 36 -5.48 -13.08 -1.33
CA ILE A 36 -4.48 -14.04 -0.88
C ILE A 36 -3.18 -13.69 -1.62
N PRO A 37 -2.32 -12.81 -1.07
CA PRO A 37 -1.04 -12.55 -1.69
C PRO A 37 -0.25 -13.87 -1.69
N ASP A 38 0.24 -14.29 -2.86
CA ASP A 38 1.01 -15.52 -3.03
C ASP A 38 1.95 -15.72 -1.84
N GLU A 39 1.70 -16.78 -1.07
CA GLU A 39 2.73 -17.33 -0.21
C GLU A 39 3.96 -17.52 -1.10
N GLN A 40 5.13 -17.04 -0.68
CA GLN A 40 6.38 -17.33 -1.36
C GLN A 40 6.44 -18.83 -1.64
N ALA A 41 6.11 -19.24 -2.86
CA ALA A 41 5.98 -20.65 -3.21
C ALA A 41 7.32 -21.34 -2.95
N PRO A 42 7.41 -22.32 -2.03
CA PRO A 42 8.31 -23.44 -2.25
C PRO A 42 7.72 -24.29 -3.40
N PRO A 43 8.55 -25.08 -4.08
CA PRO A 43 8.28 -25.54 -5.44
C PRO A 43 7.08 -26.47 -5.52
N GLU A 44 6.31 -26.31 -6.60
CA GLU A 44 5.60 -27.35 -7.35
C GLU A 44 5.19 -28.60 -6.55
N ASP A 45 4.14 -28.50 -5.73
CA ASP A 45 3.43 -29.67 -5.26
C ASP A 45 2.17 -29.86 -6.13
N PRO A 46 2.15 -30.84 -7.07
CA PRO A 46 1.10 -30.99 -8.09
C PRO A 46 -0.28 -31.39 -7.56
N ASN A 47 -0.45 -31.48 -6.24
CA ASN A 47 -1.71 -31.83 -5.58
C ASN A 47 -2.38 -30.66 -4.85
N ASN A 48 -1.83 -29.44 -4.88
CA ASN A 48 -2.49 -28.29 -4.29
C ASN A 48 -3.42 -27.66 -5.34
N PRO A 49 -4.75 -27.62 -5.14
CA PRO A 49 -5.64 -26.98 -6.10
C PRO A 49 -5.29 -25.50 -6.19
N GLU A 50 -4.87 -25.08 -7.38
CA GLU A 50 -4.69 -23.68 -7.76
C GLU A 50 -6.00 -22.94 -7.45
N ILE A 51 -5.96 -22.03 -6.47
CA ILE A 51 -7.15 -21.31 -6.01
C ILE A 51 -7.48 -20.23 -7.06
N ILE A 52 -8.12 -20.64 -8.15
CA ILE A 52 -8.69 -19.74 -9.16
C ILE A 52 -10.12 -19.44 -8.74
N GLY A 53 -10.36 -18.27 -8.16
CA GLY A 53 -11.69 -17.84 -7.75
C GLY A 53 -11.81 -16.32 -7.63
N VAL A 54 -13.05 -15.84 -7.58
CA VAL A 54 -13.41 -14.43 -7.45
C VAL A 54 -14.32 -14.28 -6.24
N LEU A 55 -13.99 -13.36 -5.34
CA LEU A 55 -14.78 -13.08 -4.13
C LEU A 55 -15.98 -12.21 -4.48
N THR A 56 -17.18 -12.69 -4.19
CA THR A 56 -18.44 -11.95 -4.35
C THR A 56 -18.97 -11.47 -2.99
N THR A 57 -20.18 -10.91 -2.97
CA THR A 57 -20.85 -10.43 -1.75
C THR A 57 -21.19 -11.53 -0.74
N GLU A 58 -21.31 -12.79 -1.19
CA GLU A 58 -21.63 -13.94 -0.31
C GLU A 58 -20.43 -14.38 0.54
N GLY A 59 -19.21 -14.02 0.12
CA GLY A 59 -18.00 -14.21 0.89
C GLY A 59 -17.48 -15.65 0.97
N LEU A 60 -16.25 -15.78 1.44
CA LEU A 60 -15.59 -17.04 1.78
C LEU A 60 -15.53 -17.14 3.30
N GLU A 61 -16.01 -18.24 3.87
CA GLU A 61 -15.90 -18.52 5.31
C GLU A 61 -15.14 -19.82 5.54
N ARG A 62 -14.29 -19.84 6.57
CA ARG A 62 -13.53 -21.01 6.97
C ARG A 62 -13.45 -21.11 8.48
N GLU A 63 -13.62 -22.32 8.99
CA GLU A 63 -13.36 -22.63 10.39
C GLU A 63 -11.85 -22.79 10.63
N SER A 64 -11.37 -22.18 11.71
CA SER A 64 -9.98 -22.22 12.13
C SER A 64 -9.87 -22.53 13.63
N THR A 65 -8.80 -23.23 13.97
CA THR A 65 -8.38 -23.44 15.37
C THR A 65 -7.48 -22.32 15.88
N ASP A 66 -7.04 -21.40 15.01
CA ASP A 66 -6.10 -20.34 15.33
C ASP A 66 -6.75 -18.95 15.25
N GLY A 67 -7.00 -18.34 16.41
CA GLY A 67 -7.57 -17.00 16.51
C GLY A 67 -6.68 -15.86 15.99
N PHE A 68 -5.41 -16.13 15.69
CA PHE A 68 -4.47 -15.14 15.15
C PHE A 68 -4.25 -15.28 13.63
N GLU A 69 -4.96 -16.17 12.95
CA GLU A 69 -4.85 -16.32 11.49
C GLU A 69 -5.25 -15.04 10.75
N LEU A 70 -6.30 -14.34 11.17
CA LEU A 70 -6.64 -13.00 10.62
C LEU A 70 -5.49 -11.99 10.81
N TYR A 71 -4.79 -12.03 11.94
CA TYR A 71 -3.65 -11.15 12.19
C TYR A 71 -2.47 -11.49 11.25
N ARG A 72 -2.17 -12.77 11.05
CA ARG A 72 -1.11 -13.20 10.12
C ARG A 72 -1.44 -12.83 8.67
N TYR A 73 -2.70 -13.00 8.29
CA TYR A 73 -3.22 -12.58 7.00
C TYR A 73 -2.99 -11.08 6.74
N LEU A 74 -3.41 -10.20 7.67
CA LEU A 74 -3.19 -8.76 7.53
C LEU A 74 -1.70 -8.38 7.51
N ARG A 75 -0.85 -9.19 8.15
CA ARG A 75 0.61 -9.05 8.11
C ARG A 75 1.21 -9.45 6.76
N GLN A 76 0.65 -10.43 6.08
CA GLN A 76 1.05 -10.81 4.73
C GLN A 76 0.68 -9.72 3.72
N LEU A 77 -0.48 -9.08 3.86
CA LEU A 77 -0.88 -7.94 3.03
C LEU A 77 -0.01 -6.70 3.22
N ASN A 78 0.51 -6.49 4.44
CA ASN A 78 1.40 -5.36 4.76
C ASN A 78 2.80 -5.84 5.19
N PRO A 79 3.62 -6.37 4.26
CA PRO A 79 4.96 -6.84 4.58
C PRO A 79 5.82 -5.65 5.02
N LYS A 80 6.61 -5.84 6.08
CA LYS A 80 7.50 -4.82 6.70
C LYS A 80 8.68 -4.43 5.79
N LYS A 81 8.41 -3.94 4.57
CA LYS A 81 9.43 -3.48 3.63
C LYS A 81 9.74 -1.99 3.78
N SER A 82 8.95 -1.25 4.57
CA SER A 82 9.14 0.18 4.85
C SER A 82 9.44 0.37 6.34
N ASP A 83 10.58 1.00 6.66
CA ASP A 83 11.02 1.38 8.01
C ASP A 83 10.13 2.46 8.66
N ALA A 84 9.14 3.00 7.94
CA ALA A 84 8.19 3.95 8.48
C ALA A 84 7.05 3.24 9.24
N PHE A 85 6.82 3.66 10.49
CA PHE A 85 5.68 3.22 11.32
C PHE A 85 4.37 3.73 10.70
N GLY A 86 3.85 3.02 9.70
CA GLY A 86 2.67 3.43 8.93
C GLY A 86 1.35 3.25 9.68
N TYR A 87 0.29 3.91 9.20
CA TYR A 87 -1.07 3.78 9.74
C TYR A 87 -1.51 2.31 9.89
N ASN A 88 -1.27 1.50 8.86
CA ASN A 88 -1.60 0.07 8.87
C ASN A 88 -0.93 -0.70 10.02
N GLU A 89 0.30 -0.35 10.41
CA GLU A 89 1.00 -1.01 11.51
C GLU A 89 0.31 -0.77 12.86
N VAL A 90 -0.13 0.46 13.09
CA VAL A 90 -0.88 0.83 14.30
C VAL A 90 -2.20 0.08 14.34
N VAL A 91 -2.91 0.01 13.20
CA VAL A 91 -4.20 -0.69 13.10
C VAL A 91 -4.03 -2.20 13.30
N ILE A 92 -3.05 -2.84 12.64
CA ILE A 92 -2.76 -4.27 12.80
C ILE A 92 -2.40 -4.61 14.25
N ARG A 93 -1.64 -3.75 14.94
CA ARG A 93 -1.33 -3.94 16.37
C ARG A 93 -2.56 -3.78 17.26
N ASN A 94 -3.46 -2.86 16.95
CA ASN A 94 -4.74 -2.70 17.65
C ASN A 94 -5.62 -3.94 17.46
N ILE A 95 -5.72 -4.43 16.22
CA ILE A 95 -6.41 -5.68 15.87
C ILE A 95 -5.86 -6.86 16.68
N HIS A 96 -4.54 -7.01 16.78
CA HIS A 96 -3.92 -8.05 17.60
C HIS A 96 -4.36 -7.99 19.07
N SER A 97 -4.36 -6.79 19.67
CA SER A 97 -4.84 -6.60 21.05
C SER A 97 -6.32 -6.93 21.21
N ARG A 98 -7.16 -6.57 20.23
CA ARG A 98 -8.61 -6.86 20.26
C ARG A 98 -8.94 -8.32 20.04
N LEU A 99 -8.23 -9.01 19.13
CA LEU A 99 -8.36 -10.46 18.94
C LEU A 99 -8.08 -11.22 20.25
N ARG A 100 -7.06 -10.79 21.00
CA ARG A 100 -6.75 -11.38 22.32
C ARG A 100 -7.86 -11.16 23.35
N ALA A 101 -8.54 -10.01 23.28
CA ALA A 101 -9.62 -9.63 24.20
C ALA A 101 -11.01 -10.10 23.75
N LEU A 102 -11.13 -10.69 22.55
CA LEU A 102 -12.41 -11.07 21.94
C LEU A 102 -13.10 -12.17 22.76
N ARG A 103 -14.36 -11.93 23.13
CA ARG A 103 -15.19 -12.88 23.88
C ARG A 103 -15.83 -13.88 22.93
N VAL A 104 -16.28 -15.00 23.49
CA VAL A 104 -17.02 -16.00 22.73
C VAL A 104 -18.36 -15.39 22.30
N GLY A 105 -18.70 -15.51 21.02
CA GLY A 105 -19.86 -14.87 20.41
C GLY A 105 -19.62 -13.43 19.95
N GLU A 106 -18.38 -12.94 19.95
CA GLU A 106 -18.02 -11.65 19.35
C GLU A 106 -17.28 -11.87 18.01
N GLU A 107 -17.48 -10.92 17.09
CA GLU A 107 -16.85 -10.84 15.78
C GLU A 107 -16.06 -9.54 15.64
N LEU A 108 -14.82 -9.64 15.20
CA LEU A 108 -14.00 -8.50 14.82
C LEU A 108 -14.08 -8.32 13.30
N GLN A 109 -14.46 -7.13 12.83
CA GLN A 109 -14.51 -6.81 11.40
C GLN A 109 -13.44 -5.78 11.01
N VAL A 110 -12.80 -6.00 9.87
CA VAL A 110 -11.73 -5.19 9.32
C VAL A 110 -12.02 -4.92 7.84
N GLN A 111 -12.03 -3.65 7.44
CA GLN A 111 -12.11 -3.26 6.04
C GLN A 111 -10.71 -3.18 5.45
N VAL A 112 -10.52 -3.78 4.28
CA VAL A 112 -9.29 -3.71 3.51
C VAL A 112 -9.62 -3.11 2.14
N THR A 113 -8.92 -2.02 1.81
CA THR A 113 -9.01 -1.36 0.51
C THR A 113 -7.71 -1.56 -0.24
N TYR A 114 -7.78 -2.21 -1.39
CA TYR A 114 -6.68 -2.30 -2.35
C TYR A 114 -6.75 -1.12 -3.31
N THR A 115 -5.62 -0.45 -3.53
CA THR A 115 -5.51 0.62 -4.55
C THR A 115 -4.32 0.36 -5.46
N GLU A 116 -4.53 0.40 -6.77
CA GLU A 116 -3.48 0.27 -7.80
C GLU A 116 -3.54 1.43 -8.78
N ARG A 117 -2.40 2.08 -9.03
CA ARG A 117 -2.28 3.17 -10.01
C ARG A 117 -1.72 2.62 -11.34
N LYS A 118 -2.45 2.81 -12.45
CA LYS A 118 -1.96 2.63 -13.84
C LYS A 118 -1.04 3.78 -14.24
N GLU A 119 0.19 3.77 -13.74
CA GLU A 119 1.29 4.65 -14.15
C GLU A 119 2.57 3.78 -14.29
N PRO A 120 3.68 4.26 -14.91
CA PRO A 120 4.79 3.39 -15.36
C PRO A 120 5.45 2.53 -14.27
N TYR A 121 5.19 2.82 -13.00
CA TYR A 121 5.53 1.97 -11.87
C TYR A 121 4.24 1.42 -11.26
N ARG A 122 4.07 0.09 -11.30
CA ARG A 122 2.95 -0.66 -10.71
C ARG A 122 3.01 -0.56 -9.18
N SER A 123 2.61 0.59 -8.65
CA SER A 123 2.49 0.82 -7.21
C SER A 123 1.08 0.42 -6.79
N PHE A 124 1.00 -0.62 -5.97
CA PHE A 124 -0.21 -1.00 -5.27
C PHE A 124 -0.03 -0.80 -3.78
N SER A 125 -1.11 -0.48 -3.08
CA SER A 125 -1.10 -0.39 -1.63
C SER A 125 -2.40 -0.91 -1.03
N TYR A 126 -2.28 -1.54 0.14
CA TYR A 126 -3.41 -1.93 0.97
C TYR A 126 -3.62 -0.87 2.04
N HIS A 127 -4.86 -0.45 2.26
CA HIS A 127 -5.26 0.36 3.40
C HIS A 127 -6.15 -0.47 4.31
N ILE A 128 -5.74 -0.63 5.57
CA ILE A 128 -6.41 -1.50 6.54
C ILE A 128 -7.08 -0.62 7.59
N LYS A 129 -8.39 -0.76 7.73
CA LYS A 129 -9.20 -0.03 8.69
C LYS A 129 -9.97 -0.99 9.58
N LEU A 130 -9.78 -0.86 10.89
CA LEU A 130 -10.57 -1.59 11.87
C LEU A 130 -11.99 -0.98 11.95
N ILE A 131 -13.03 -1.79 11.69
CA ILE A 131 -14.42 -1.34 11.79
C ILE A 131 -14.86 -1.39 13.25
N GLY A 132 -14.68 -2.54 13.92
CA GLY A 132 -15.14 -2.71 15.29
C GLY A 132 -15.25 -4.17 15.71
N THR A 133 -15.72 -4.36 16.94
CA THR A 133 -16.13 -5.65 17.51
C THR A 133 -17.65 -5.65 17.66
N PHE A 134 -18.31 -6.69 17.16
CA PHE A 134 -19.75 -6.82 17.14
C PHE A 134 -20.15 -8.09 17.89
N ALA A 135 -21.25 -8.06 18.64
CA ALA A 135 -21.81 -9.27 19.22
C ALA A 135 -22.58 -10.05 18.14
N ALA A 136 -22.54 -11.38 18.17
CA ALA A 136 -23.22 -12.23 17.20
C ALA A 136 -24.75 -12.02 17.14
N SER A 137 -25.35 -11.36 18.14
CA SER A 137 -26.77 -10.97 18.12
C SER A 137 -27.07 -9.78 17.19
N ASP A 138 -26.07 -9.00 16.80
CA ASP A 138 -26.22 -7.81 15.96
C ASP A 138 -25.92 -8.09 14.48
N ALA A 139 -25.59 -9.34 14.16
CA ALA A 139 -25.27 -9.80 12.81
C ALA A 139 -26.52 -10.20 12.01
N GLU A 140 -27.58 -9.37 12.04
CA GLU A 140 -28.63 -9.40 11.02
C GLU A 140 -29.00 -7.96 10.61
N SER A 141 -28.76 -7.63 9.34
CA SER A 141 -29.27 -6.48 8.55
C SER A 141 -28.44 -5.18 8.51
N PRO A 142 -27.54 -4.99 7.52
CA PRO A 142 -27.12 -3.66 7.11
C PRO A 142 -28.11 -3.14 6.07
N ASN A 143 -29.27 -2.64 6.52
CA ASN A 143 -30.15 -1.83 5.66
C ASN A 143 -31.07 -0.96 6.52
N ARG A 144 -30.63 0.27 6.80
CA ARG A 144 -31.52 1.43 6.86
C ARG A 144 -30.73 2.74 6.84
N ALA A 145 -30.65 3.30 5.64
CA ALA A 145 -30.53 4.74 5.47
C ALA A 145 -31.92 5.38 5.61
N GLY A 146 -31.99 6.49 6.36
CA GLY A 146 -33.01 7.53 6.30
C GLY A 146 -34.34 7.24 7.01
N THR A 147 -34.65 8.02 8.07
CA THR A 147 -35.77 8.98 8.13
C THR A 147 -35.69 9.73 9.47
N GLU A 148 -35.75 11.06 9.40
CA GLU A 148 -35.84 12.01 10.50
C GLU A 148 -37.11 11.81 11.34
N LEU A 149 -37.04 12.01 12.66
CA LEU A 149 -38.09 12.70 13.41
C LEU A 149 -37.60 13.21 14.77
N ASP A 150 -37.85 14.49 14.92
CA ASP A 150 -37.64 15.42 16.03
C ASP A 150 -38.63 15.17 17.19
N THR A 151 -38.40 15.87 18.32
CA THR A 151 -39.18 16.01 19.58
C THR A 151 -38.89 15.01 20.71
N SER A 152 -38.75 15.37 21.99
CA SER A 152 -38.60 16.64 22.73
C SER A 152 -38.26 16.32 24.20
N HIS A 153 -37.44 17.18 24.81
CA HIS A 153 -37.41 17.60 26.23
C HIS A 153 -37.32 16.58 27.41
N THR A 154 -36.20 16.73 28.13
CA THR A 154 -35.86 16.51 29.57
C THR A 154 -36.86 17.13 30.57
N PRO A 155 -36.75 17.02 31.94
CA PRO A 155 -35.62 16.61 32.82
C PRO A 155 -36.08 15.68 34.00
N ASP A 156 -35.35 15.26 35.06
CA ASP A 156 -34.27 15.84 35.88
C ASP A 156 -33.58 14.75 36.75
N GLU A 157 -32.34 15.08 37.16
CA GLU A 157 -31.63 14.75 38.42
C GLU A 157 -31.49 13.29 38.92
N ASP A 158 -30.26 12.76 38.89
CA ASP A 158 -29.40 12.84 40.08
C ASP A 158 -27.90 12.68 39.75
N THR A 159 -27.07 13.31 40.56
CA THR A 159 -25.69 13.72 40.27
C THR A 159 -24.66 12.82 40.99
N GLN A 160 -23.58 12.47 40.29
CA GLN A 160 -22.16 12.33 40.71
C GLN A 160 -21.41 11.00 40.39
N PRO A 161 -20.08 11.07 40.15
CA PRO A 161 -19.38 10.27 39.13
C PRO A 161 -18.22 9.39 39.74
N PRO A 162 -17.18 8.92 39.01
CA PRO A 162 -16.74 7.52 38.99
C PRO A 162 -15.45 7.22 39.79
N GLU A 163 -15.36 6.06 40.45
CA GLU A 163 -14.11 5.58 41.05
C GLU A 163 -13.36 4.58 40.14
N GLN A 164 -12.06 4.84 39.98
CA GLN A 164 -11.06 4.06 39.25
C GLN A 164 -10.49 2.91 40.10
N ILE A 165 -10.33 1.74 39.46
CA ILE A 165 -9.15 0.85 39.44
C ILE A 165 -8.61 0.31 40.79
N SER A 166 -8.77 -1.01 41.00
CA SER A 166 -8.09 -1.91 41.98
C SER A 166 -6.56 -2.06 41.70
N PRO A 167 -5.75 -2.93 42.35
CA PRO A 167 -5.95 -3.84 43.50
C PRO A 167 -4.78 -3.83 44.52
N ASP A 168 -4.92 -4.49 45.69
CA ASP A 168 -3.90 -5.44 46.20
C ASP A 168 -4.29 -5.99 47.58
N ASN A 169 -4.21 -7.32 47.72
CA ASN A 169 -4.40 -8.05 48.97
C ASN A 169 -3.46 -9.26 48.94
N PRO A 170 -2.52 -9.44 49.89
CA PRO A 170 -1.85 -10.71 50.11
C PRO A 170 -2.24 -11.33 51.47
N PRO A 171 -2.38 -12.66 51.60
CA PRO A 171 -2.47 -13.30 52.91
C PRO A 171 -1.15 -13.98 53.34
N GLU A 172 -0.86 -13.78 54.63
CA GLU A 172 -0.27 -14.71 55.61
C GLU A 172 1.14 -15.31 55.41
N GLN A 173 2.03 -14.96 56.34
CA GLN A 173 2.88 -15.94 57.05
C GLN A 173 3.43 -15.38 58.38
N GLN A 174 3.67 -16.30 59.31
CA GLN A 174 3.68 -16.19 60.77
C GLN A 174 5.02 -15.70 61.37
N VAL A 175 4.99 -15.33 62.67
CA VAL A 175 5.88 -15.77 63.79
C VAL A 175 6.18 -14.64 64.82
N TYR A 176 5.58 -14.82 66.01
CA TYR A 176 5.99 -14.54 67.41
C TYR A 176 6.78 -13.28 67.87
N ASN A 177 6.19 -12.65 68.90
CA ASN A 177 6.75 -12.10 70.16
C ASN A 177 7.67 -10.86 70.15
N SER A 178 7.22 -9.76 70.76
CA SER A 178 7.50 -9.40 72.17
C SER A 178 7.24 -7.91 72.42
N GLU A 179 6.61 -7.62 73.56
CA GLU A 179 6.32 -6.30 74.12
C GLU A 179 7.61 -5.51 74.46
N GLN A 180 7.66 -4.21 74.17
CA GLN A 180 8.13 -3.15 75.09
C GLN A 180 8.13 -1.75 74.47
N GLN A 181 7.17 -0.96 74.95
CA GLN A 181 7.23 0.46 75.34
C GLN A 181 8.42 1.38 74.95
N VAL A 182 8.01 2.48 74.30
CA VAL A 182 8.32 3.91 74.60
C VAL A 182 9.60 4.53 73.98
N TYR A 183 9.38 5.75 73.49
CA TYR A 183 10.26 6.75 72.85
C TYR A 183 10.45 6.62 71.34
N ASN A 184 9.74 7.46 70.55
CA ASN A 184 10.39 8.47 69.70
C ASN A 184 9.37 9.22 68.82
N SER A 185 9.05 10.44 69.25
CA SER A 185 8.28 11.44 68.52
C SER A 185 9.11 12.17 67.45
N GLU A 186 9.95 11.47 66.66
CA GLU A 186 10.93 12.11 65.74
C GLU A 186 10.92 11.59 64.28
N GLN A 187 9.92 10.83 63.83
CA GLN A 187 9.97 10.20 62.50
C GLN A 187 9.04 10.78 61.40
N GLN A 188 8.66 12.06 61.49
CA GLN A 188 7.91 12.70 60.39
C GLN A 188 8.77 13.54 59.41
N VAL A 189 10.07 13.69 59.66
CA VAL A 189 10.94 14.52 58.78
C VAL A 189 11.53 13.74 57.60
N TYR A 190 11.56 12.40 57.64
CA TYR A 190 12.24 11.58 56.62
C TYR A 190 11.34 10.98 55.53
N LYS A 191 10.02 11.19 55.56
CA LYS A 191 9.12 10.69 54.50
C LYS A 191 8.96 11.67 53.33
N THR A 192 8.99 12.97 53.61
CA THR A 192 8.86 14.03 52.59
C THR A 192 10.11 14.20 51.75
N THR A 193 11.30 13.95 52.31
CA THR A 193 12.58 13.98 51.58
C THR A 193 12.68 12.87 50.55
N ASN A 194 12.24 11.64 50.85
CA ASN A 194 12.25 10.52 49.90
C ASN A 194 11.36 10.77 48.66
N THR A 195 10.20 11.40 48.86
CA THR A 195 9.31 11.78 47.74
C THR A 195 9.87 12.93 46.93
N LEU A 196 10.53 13.91 47.58
CA LEU A 196 11.13 15.04 46.89
C LEU A 196 12.36 14.60 46.07
N GLU A 197 13.20 13.73 46.63
CA GLU A 197 14.35 13.13 45.93
C GLU A 197 13.92 12.32 44.71
N LYS A 198 12.84 11.54 44.81
CA LYS A 198 12.25 10.83 43.67
C LYS A 198 11.74 11.79 42.60
N LEU A 199 11.09 12.89 42.99
CA LEU A 199 10.61 13.91 42.06
C LEU A 199 11.77 14.62 41.35
N ILE A 200 12.85 14.90 42.09
CA ILE A 200 14.07 15.49 41.54
C ILE A 200 14.74 14.53 40.56
N ALA A 201 14.88 13.25 40.91
CA ALA A 201 15.43 12.23 40.02
C ALA A 201 14.58 12.05 38.75
N PHE A 202 13.25 12.05 38.90
CA PHE A 202 12.32 11.96 37.77
C PHE A 202 12.41 13.17 36.85
N THR A 203 12.45 14.38 37.41
CA THR A 203 12.60 15.61 36.62
C THR A 203 13.96 15.71 35.93
N GLN A 204 15.04 15.25 36.58
CA GLN A 204 16.36 15.14 35.96
C GLN A 204 16.36 14.14 34.80
N ASN A 205 15.69 12.98 34.97
CA ASN A 205 15.58 11.99 33.91
C ASN A 205 14.80 12.52 32.71
N LEU A 206 13.66 13.18 32.95
CA LEU A 206 12.88 13.85 31.90
C LEU A 206 13.70 14.93 31.17
N GLN A 207 14.51 15.72 31.89
CA GLN A 207 15.40 16.69 31.26
C GLN A 207 16.47 16.03 30.39
N GLN A 208 16.96 14.86 30.79
CA GLN A 208 17.93 14.10 30.01
C GLN A 208 17.28 13.49 28.77
N GLU A 209 16.08 12.93 28.89
CA GLU A 209 15.27 12.43 27.76
C GLU A 209 14.92 13.56 26.78
N LEU A 210 14.56 14.74 27.27
CA LEU A 210 14.31 15.93 26.44
C LEU A 210 15.56 16.40 25.70
N LYS A 211 16.73 16.38 26.37
CA LYS A 211 18.00 16.68 25.71
C LYS A 211 18.34 15.65 24.64
N GLN A 212 18.06 14.38 24.89
CA GLN A 212 18.33 13.32 23.94
C GLN A 212 17.41 13.42 22.72
N THR A 213 16.10 13.55 22.93
CA THR A 213 15.13 13.75 21.86
C THR A 213 15.42 15.01 21.03
N LYS A 214 15.92 16.09 21.65
CA LYS A 214 16.37 17.27 20.91
C LYS A 214 17.52 16.94 19.96
N ARG A 215 18.54 16.21 20.40
CA ARG A 215 19.67 15.81 19.55
C ARG A 215 19.25 14.84 18.44
N ASP A 216 18.36 13.90 18.77
CA ASP A 216 17.83 12.97 17.80
C ASP A 216 17.02 13.73 16.73
N LEU A 217 16.24 14.74 17.14
CA LEU A 217 15.52 15.62 16.22
C LEU A 217 16.48 16.41 15.32
N GLU A 218 17.53 17.02 15.88
CA GLU A 218 18.58 17.69 15.09
C GLU A 218 19.18 16.74 14.03
N SER A 219 19.52 15.50 14.42
CA SER A 219 20.03 14.51 13.47
C SER A 219 19.02 14.11 12.40
N THR A 220 17.73 14.04 12.73
CA THR A 220 16.69 13.75 11.73
C THR A 220 16.48 14.91 10.77
N VAL A 221 16.60 16.16 11.24
CA VAL A 221 16.50 17.35 10.38
C VAL A 221 17.65 17.36 9.37
N ASP A 222 18.88 17.09 9.82
CA ASP A 222 20.05 16.99 8.91
C ASP A 222 19.85 15.92 7.83
N LYS A 223 19.25 14.76 8.18
CA LYS A 223 18.93 13.70 7.22
C LYS A 223 17.84 14.12 6.24
N VAL A 224 16.83 14.86 6.69
CA VAL A 224 15.77 15.38 5.81
C VAL A 224 16.37 16.37 4.82
N GLU A 225 17.24 17.28 5.27
CA GLU A 225 17.92 18.23 4.39
C GLU A 225 18.81 17.51 3.34
N GLN A 226 19.51 16.45 3.73
CA GLN A 226 20.25 15.60 2.78
C GLN A 226 19.33 14.96 1.75
N LEU A 227 18.20 14.40 2.17
CA LEU A 227 17.23 13.77 1.27
C LEU A 227 16.56 14.78 0.34
N GLU A 228 16.29 16.00 0.80
CA GLU A 228 15.76 17.08 -0.06
C GLU A 228 16.76 17.46 -1.15
N ASN A 229 18.06 17.55 -0.80
CA ASN A 229 19.13 17.80 -1.77
C ASN A 229 19.26 16.65 -2.79
N GLU A 230 19.20 15.40 -2.33
CA GLU A 230 19.20 14.23 -3.23
C GLU A 230 17.99 14.24 -4.16
N TRP A 231 16.80 14.56 -3.63
CA TRP A 231 15.58 14.64 -4.43
C TRP A 231 15.66 15.71 -5.52
N GLN A 232 16.25 16.86 -5.20
CA GLN A 232 16.51 17.91 -6.18
C GLN A 232 17.49 17.44 -7.27
N ASN A 233 18.55 16.72 -6.91
CA ASN A 233 19.48 16.11 -7.88
C ASN A 233 18.78 15.08 -8.78
N PHE A 234 17.87 14.27 -8.23
CA PHE A 234 17.08 13.31 -9.03
C PHE A 234 16.16 14.02 -10.02
N ARG A 235 15.55 15.14 -9.63
CA ARG A 235 14.73 15.95 -10.53
C ARG A 235 15.54 16.50 -11.69
N GLU A 236 16.74 17.04 -11.44
CA GLU A 236 17.63 17.53 -12.49
C GLU A 236 18.05 16.40 -13.45
N MET A 237 18.35 15.21 -12.93
CA MET A 237 18.60 14.03 -13.78
C MET A 237 17.39 13.65 -14.63
N GLN A 238 16.18 13.73 -14.09
CA GLN A 238 14.96 13.43 -14.83
C GLN A 238 14.73 14.42 -15.98
N GLU A 239 15.01 15.71 -15.76
CA GLU A 239 14.95 16.73 -16.81
C GLU A 239 15.96 16.45 -17.92
N LEU A 240 17.20 16.07 -17.58
CA LEU A 240 18.23 15.69 -18.55
C LEU A 240 17.82 14.45 -19.37
N ILE A 241 17.24 13.43 -18.72
CA ILE A 241 16.76 12.23 -19.42
C ILE A 241 15.64 12.60 -20.40
N GLN A 242 14.70 13.46 -19.99
CA GLN A 242 13.63 13.92 -20.87
C GLN A 242 14.18 14.67 -22.08
N GLU A 243 15.17 15.54 -21.90
CA GLU A 243 15.82 16.25 -23.01
C GLU A 243 16.51 15.27 -23.99
N VAL A 244 17.17 14.24 -23.48
CA VAL A 244 17.80 13.21 -24.32
C VAL A 244 16.75 12.42 -25.12
N LEU A 245 15.63 12.04 -24.50
CA LEU A 245 14.53 11.34 -25.18
C LEU A 245 13.89 12.21 -26.27
N ASP A 246 13.70 13.50 -26.02
CA ASP A 246 13.18 14.43 -27.01
C ASP A 246 14.15 14.57 -28.19
N ARG A 247 15.46 14.65 -27.93
CA ARG A 247 16.50 14.67 -28.97
C ARG A 247 16.54 13.38 -29.79
N LEU A 248 16.40 12.22 -29.14
CA LEU A 248 16.33 10.91 -29.82
C LEU A 248 15.11 10.83 -30.75
N THR A 249 13.95 11.25 -30.27
CA THR A 249 12.72 11.29 -31.07
C THR A 249 12.91 12.17 -32.31
N ARG A 250 13.56 13.33 -32.17
CA ARG A 250 13.88 14.20 -33.32
C ARG A 250 14.84 13.51 -34.30
N LEU A 251 15.85 12.79 -33.82
CA LEU A 251 16.77 12.04 -34.68
C LEU A 251 16.04 10.93 -35.45
N GLU A 252 15.12 10.21 -34.80
CA GLU A 252 14.30 9.19 -35.47
C GLU A 252 13.44 9.80 -36.59
N THR A 253 12.85 10.98 -36.37
CA THR A 253 12.13 11.68 -37.45
C THR A 253 13.05 12.10 -38.60
N MET A 254 14.31 12.46 -38.32
CA MET A 254 15.29 12.75 -39.37
C MET A 254 15.65 11.49 -40.16
N ASP A 255 15.78 10.34 -39.51
CA ASP A 255 16.06 9.07 -40.19
C ASP A 255 14.94 8.70 -41.18
N SER A 256 13.68 8.81 -40.75
CA SER A 256 12.53 8.59 -41.65
C SER A 256 12.57 9.52 -42.87
N ARG A 257 12.96 10.79 -42.66
CA ARG A 257 13.10 11.77 -43.76
C ARG A 257 14.24 11.40 -44.71
N ILE A 258 15.36 10.89 -44.20
CA ILE A 258 16.47 10.40 -45.03
C ILE A 258 15.99 9.24 -45.90
N GLN A 259 15.26 8.27 -45.34
CA GLN A 259 14.72 7.14 -46.10
C GLN A 259 13.79 7.59 -47.23
N TYR A 260 12.93 8.58 -47.00
CA TYR A 260 12.10 9.17 -48.08
C TYR A 260 12.94 9.81 -49.19
N LEU A 261 13.98 10.56 -48.82
CA LEU A 261 14.88 11.18 -49.79
C LEU A 261 15.68 10.14 -50.59
N GLU A 262 16.06 9.03 -49.97
CA GLU A 262 16.72 7.91 -50.64
C GLU A 262 15.79 7.21 -51.64
N ALA A 263 14.53 6.99 -51.27
CA ALA A 263 13.53 6.44 -52.18
C ALA A 263 13.29 7.34 -53.40
N ASP A 264 13.20 8.66 -53.20
CA ASP A 264 13.07 9.63 -54.29
C ASP A 264 14.31 9.67 -55.19
N ARG A 265 15.52 9.59 -54.59
CA ARG A 265 16.77 9.47 -55.35
C ARG A 265 16.77 8.22 -56.24
N GLN A 266 16.28 7.10 -55.74
CA GLN A 266 16.21 5.85 -56.50
C GLN A 266 15.21 5.96 -57.66
N ARG A 267 14.03 6.54 -57.45
CA ARG A 267 13.05 6.83 -58.51
C ARG A 267 13.63 7.72 -59.62
N LEU A 268 14.41 8.73 -59.26
CA LEU A 268 15.08 9.60 -60.23
C LEU A 268 16.10 8.83 -61.07
N GLN A 269 16.84 7.89 -60.47
CA GLN A 269 17.78 7.04 -61.20
C GLN A 269 17.05 6.11 -62.18
N ASP A 270 15.93 5.52 -61.77
CA ASP A 270 15.11 4.67 -62.64
C ASP A 270 14.56 5.47 -63.84
N LEU A 271 14.05 6.68 -63.59
CA LEU A 271 13.59 7.58 -64.63
C LEU A 271 14.72 7.97 -65.59
N GLN A 272 15.91 8.24 -65.08
CA GLN A 272 17.09 8.52 -65.90
C GLN A 272 17.45 7.33 -66.80
N GLN A 273 17.40 6.10 -66.28
CA GLN A 273 17.64 4.89 -67.07
C GLN A 273 16.56 4.68 -68.13
N LEU A 274 15.29 4.90 -67.79
CA LEU A 274 14.17 4.82 -68.73
C LEU A 274 14.34 5.81 -69.88
N LEU A 275 14.64 7.07 -69.57
CA LEU A 275 14.90 8.10 -70.58
C LEU A 275 16.05 7.73 -71.49
N ARG A 276 17.16 7.22 -70.93
CA ARG A 276 18.30 6.74 -71.74
C ARG A 276 17.89 5.63 -72.71
N LYS A 277 17.14 4.63 -72.24
CA LYS A 277 16.62 3.55 -73.10
C LYS A 277 15.69 4.08 -74.18
N PHE A 278 14.78 4.99 -73.81
CA PHE A 278 13.85 5.64 -74.74
C PHE A 278 14.60 6.41 -75.83
N PHE A 279 15.57 7.25 -75.48
CA PHE A 279 16.37 8.00 -76.46
C PHE A 279 17.20 7.09 -77.37
N LEU A 280 17.75 6.00 -76.85
CA LEU A 280 18.45 5.01 -77.67
C LEU A 280 17.51 4.32 -78.65
N ALA A 281 16.32 3.89 -78.20
CA ALA A 281 15.31 3.28 -79.05
C ALA A 281 14.80 4.24 -80.13
N LEU A 282 14.53 5.50 -79.76
CA LEU A 282 14.14 6.54 -80.69
C LEU A 282 15.23 6.79 -81.75
N ASN A 283 16.49 6.91 -81.34
CA ASN A 283 17.60 7.07 -82.28
C ASN A 283 17.76 5.88 -83.23
N GLN A 284 17.56 4.66 -82.74
CA GLN A 284 17.56 3.46 -83.58
C GLN A 284 16.42 3.49 -84.60
N GLN A 285 15.20 3.83 -84.15
CA GLN A 285 14.03 3.94 -85.03
C GLN A 285 14.19 5.04 -86.09
N THR A 286 14.75 6.19 -85.72
CA THR A 286 15.04 7.26 -86.69
C THR A 286 16.07 6.81 -87.71
N ARG A 287 17.11 6.07 -87.29
CA ARG A 287 18.10 5.50 -88.23
C ARG A 287 17.49 4.49 -89.19
N THR A 288 16.63 3.58 -88.71
CA THR A 288 15.96 2.61 -89.58
C THR A 288 15.07 3.31 -90.60
N LEU A 289 14.30 4.32 -90.18
CA LEU A 289 13.44 5.09 -91.08
C LEU A 289 14.24 5.88 -92.14
N LEU A 290 15.38 6.46 -91.76
CA LEU A 290 16.25 7.17 -92.71
C LEU A 290 16.89 6.19 -93.71
N GLN A 291 17.32 5.02 -93.26
CA GLN A 291 17.91 3.99 -94.12
C GLN A 291 16.87 3.39 -95.08
N GLU A 292 15.64 3.13 -94.63
CA GLU A 292 14.53 2.71 -95.48
C GLU A 292 14.18 3.75 -96.55
N HIS A 293 14.38 5.04 -96.26
CA HIS A 293 14.16 6.12 -97.21
C HIS A 293 15.28 6.22 -98.27
N GLU A 294 16.54 5.96 -97.89
CA GLU A 294 17.67 5.90 -98.84
C GLU A 294 17.58 4.68 -99.77
N ASP A 295 17.13 3.53 -99.28
CA ASP A 295 16.93 2.31 -100.09
C ASP A 295 15.74 2.41 -101.06
N GLN A 296 14.81 3.35 -100.85
CA GLN A 296 13.65 3.60 -101.73
C GLN A 296 13.90 4.67 -102.81
N THR A 297 15.05 5.35 -102.82
CA THR A 297 15.43 6.23 -103.92
C THR A 297 16.15 5.43 -105.02
N PRO A 298 15.52 5.16 -106.18
CA PRO A 298 16.22 4.52 -107.29
C PRO A 298 17.28 5.49 -107.84
N ILE A 299 18.52 4.99 -107.95
CA ILE A 299 19.59 5.63 -108.68
C ILE A 299 19.24 5.54 -110.17
N GLU A 300 18.90 6.68 -110.79
CA GLU A 300 18.96 6.86 -112.25
C GLU A 300 20.43 6.95 -112.73
#